data_AF-A0ABD2PHX3-F1
#
_entry.id   AF-A0ABD2PHX3-F1
#
_cell.length_a   1.000
_cell.length_b   1.000
_cell.length_c   1.000
_cell.angle_alpha   90.00
_cell.angle_beta   90.00
_cell.angle_gamma   90.00
#
_symmetry.space_group_name_H-M   'P 1'
#
loop_
_entity.id
_entity.type
_entity.pdbx_description
1 polymer ?
#
loop_
_entity_poly.entity_id
_entity_poly.type
_entity_poly.pdbx_seq_one_letter_code
_entity_poly.pdbx_strand_id
1 'polypeptide(L)'
;MFLLSRYIMWFDKILQKSGSWENLIMSSLVDMKCLQKLLGDKENLKSPQNIYAIFPEKMEAVIVKVFESNRQILSQFSMNLNNHLIASKVRECSEQLQNVTAIPRLFRRTNRKPPKKASTYMIEAIKPIIDLHEKYKNADSDIMEPLLNNIIPRVTNSYSTLVHDVLQSVCKTEESLRRLKSRNIPSNDDTQCPSSEIVTDEMKIREQIKLDINYFTNMLRKIGAPNSNEALTKLGEHLS
;
A
#
# COMPACT_ATOMS: atom_id res chain seq x y z
N MET A 1 -25.41 26.38 -2.74
CA MET A 1 -25.23 25.01 -2.21
C MET A 1 -25.35 23.89 -3.27
N PHE A 2 -25.97 24.11 -4.44
CA PHE A 2 -26.29 23.02 -5.38
C PHE A 2 -25.14 22.49 -6.25
N LEU A 3 -24.11 23.28 -6.57
CA LEU A 3 -23.07 22.85 -7.51
C LEU A 3 -22.11 21.82 -6.88
N LEU A 4 -21.62 22.10 -5.66
CA LEU A 4 -20.69 21.22 -4.94
C LEU A 4 -21.35 19.87 -4.60
N SER A 5 -22.57 19.90 -4.06
CA SER A 5 -23.33 18.68 -3.78
C SER A 5 -23.58 17.84 -5.03
N ARG A 6 -23.91 18.49 -6.16
CA ARG A 6 -24.09 17.77 -7.44
C ARG A 6 -22.78 17.18 -7.94
N TYR A 7 -21.67 17.91 -7.84
CA TYR A 7 -20.34 17.41 -8.20
C TYR A 7 -19.97 16.16 -7.42
N ILE A 8 -20.17 16.18 -6.09
CA ILE A 8 -19.91 15.04 -5.19
C ILE A 8 -20.78 13.84 -5.57
N MET A 9 -22.08 14.04 -5.80
CA MET A 9 -22.99 12.97 -6.22
C MET A 9 -22.54 12.28 -7.51
N TRP A 10 -22.04 13.03 -8.49
CA TRP A 10 -21.52 12.45 -9.73
C TRP A 10 -20.25 11.62 -9.49
N PHE A 11 -19.36 12.08 -8.62
CA PHE A 11 -18.18 11.31 -8.25
C PHE A 11 -18.54 10.02 -7.53
N ASP A 12 -19.46 10.04 -6.57
CA ASP A 12 -19.89 8.81 -5.89
C ASP A 12 -20.44 7.78 -6.89
N LYS A 13 -21.21 8.23 -7.89
CA LYS A 13 -21.72 7.35 -8.96
C LYS A 13 -20.61 6.83 -9.87
N ILE A 14 -19.58 7.63 -10.15
CA ILE A 14 -18.43 7.22 -10.98
C ILE A 14 -17.56 6.21 -10.23
N LEU A 15 -17.29 6.45 -8.96
CA LEU A 15 -16.46 5.59 -8.10
C LEU A 15 -17.09 4.20 -7.86
N GLN A 16 -18.41 4.07 -8.02
CA GLN A 16 -19.13 2.79 -7.99
C GLN A 16 -18.96 1.96 -9.27
N LYS A 17 -18.51 2.56 -10.38
CA LYS A 17 -18.29 1.85 -11.65
C LYS A 17 -16.89 1.25 -11.70
N SER A 18 -16.76 0.07 -12.29
CA SER A 18 -15.47 -0.52 -12.63
C SER A 18 -14.76 0.34 -13.69
N GLY A 19 -13.54 0.77 -13.40
CA GLY A 19 -12.76 1.62 -14.30
C GLY A 19 -11.50 2.16 -13.64
N SER A 20 -10.55 2.61 -14.48
CA SER A 20 -9.37 3.34 -14.02
C SER A 20 -9.71 4.81 -13.85
N TRP A 21 -9.98 5.22 -12.61
CA TRP A 21 -10.31 6.60 -12.26
C TRP A 21 -9.12 7.38 -11.72
N GLU A 22 -7.92 6.80 -11.74
CA GLU A 22 -6.72 7.38 -11.13
C GLU A 22 -6.45 8.82 -11.58
N ASN A 23 -6.46 9.08 -12.89
CA ASN A 23 -6.27 10.44 -13.43
C ASN A 23 -7.33 11.40 -12.93
N LEU A 24 -8.59 10.98 -12.97
CA LEU A 24 -9.72 11.81 -12.56
C LEU A 24 -9.65 12.13 -11.06
N ILE A 25 -9.32 11.13 -10.24
CA ILE A 25 -9.16 11.28 -8.79
C ILE A 25 -8.01 12.25 -8.50
N MET A 26 -6.85 12.06 -9.14
CA MET A 26 -5.68 12.93 -8.92
C MET A 26 -5.95 14.37 -9.32
N SER A 27 -6.53 14.61 -10.50
CA SER A 27 -6.92 15.97 -10.91
C SER A 27 -7.94 16.57 -9.93
N SER A 28 -8.91 15.78 -9.47
CA SER A 28 -9.92 16.24 -8.52
C SER A 28 -9.31 16.60 -7.16
N LEU A 29 -8.32 15.86 -6.67
CA LEU A 29 -7.62 16.20 -5.43
C LEU A 29 -6.89 17.55 -5.53
N VAL A 30 -6.27 17.82 -6.68
CA VAL A 30 -5.64 19.12 -6.97
C VAL A 30 -6.70 20.23 -6.99
N ASP A 31 -7.80 20.00 -7.70
CA ASP A 31 -8.91 20.96 -7.79
C ASP A 31 -9.51 21.24 -6.42
N MET A 32 -9.74 20.21 -5.59
CA MET A 32 -10.26 20.39 -4.23
C MET A 32 -9.31 21.19 -3.36
N LYS A 33 -7.99 20.94 -3.45
CA LYS A 33 -6.98 21.73 -2.74
C LYS A 33 -7.01 23.20 -3.18
N CYS A 34 -7.14 23.45 -4.48
CA CYS A 34 -7.27 24.80 -5.02
C CYS A 34 -8.54 25.50 -4.53
N LEU A 35 -9.70 24.81 -4.60
CA LEU A 35 -10.98 25.32 -4.13
C LEU A 35 -10.96 25.61 -2.62
N GLN A 36 -10.27 24.80 -1.82
CA GLN A 36 -10.10 25.07 -0.38
C GLN A 36 -9.28 26.34 -0.11
N LYS A 37 -8.31 26.67 -0.97
CA LYS A 37 -7.55 27.94 -0.86
C LYS A 37 -8.36 29.14 -1.32
N LEU A 38 -9.23 28.97 -2.32
CA LEU A 38 -10.09 30.03 -2.86
C LEU A 38 -11.34 30.29 -2.03
N LEU A 39 -11.76 29.33 -1.21
CA LEU A 39 -12.83 29.55 -0.22
C LEU A 39 -12.42 30.68 0.72
N GLY A 40 -13.30 31.68 0.82
CA GLY A 40 -13.10 32.83 1.71
C GLY A 40 -12.83 32.40 3.16
N ASP A 41 -12.14 33.27 3.88
CA ASP A 41 -11.91 33.17 5.31
C ASP A 41 -12.55 34.40 6.00
N LYS A 42 -12.74 34.33 7.33
CA LYS A 42 -13.27 35.43 8.13
C LYS A 42 -12.47 36.72 7.92
N GLU A 43 -11.15 36.61 7.75
CA GLU A 43 -10.28 37.75 7.46
C GLU A 43 -10.57 38.38 6.10
N ASN A 44 -10.94 37.57 5.11
CA ASN A 44 -11.29 38.06 3.78
C ASN A 44 -12.56 38.90 3.80
N LEU A 45 -13.53 38.64 4.70
CA LEU A 45 -14.80 39.39 4.74
C LEU A 45 -14.63 40.90 4.96
N LYS A 46 -13.53 41.33 5.56
CA LYS A 46 -13.25 42.75 5.87
C LYS A 46 -12.49 43.47 4.74
N SER A 47 -12.07 42.76 3.70
CA SER A 47 -11.35 43.37 2.59
C SER A 47 -12.33 44.13 1.67
N PRO A 48 -12.12 45.43 1.42
CA PRO A 48 -12.99 46.23 0.56
C PRO A 48 -12.91 45.82 -0.92
N GLN A 49 -11.97 44.95 -1.29
CA GLN A 49 -11.72 44.52 -2.67
C GLN A 49 -12.51 43.28 -3.09
N ASN A 50 -13.38 42.73 -2.25
CA ASN A 50 -14.16 41.54 -2.61
C ASN A 50 -15.68 41.74 -2.51
N ILE A 51 -16.41 40.77 -3.07
CA ILE A 51 -17.87 40.79 -3.13
C ILE A 51 -18.53 40.79 -1.75
N TYR A 52 -17.77 40.49 -0.68
CA TYR A 52 -18.32 40.39 0.67
C TYR A 52 -18.52 41.75 1.34
N ALA A 53 -17.81 42.79 0.87
CA ALA A 53 -18.01 44.18 1.32
C ALA A 53 -19.43 44.72 1.06
N ILE A 54 -20.20 44.07 0.19
CA ILE A 54 -21.58 44.45 -0.16
C ILE A 54 -22.59 43.91 0.88
N PHE A 55 -22.24 42.87 1.65
CA PHE A 55 -23.18 42.25 2.59
C PHE A 55 -23.29 43.02 3.91
N PRO A 56 -24.49 43.06 4.53
CA PRO A 56 -24.67 43.65 5.85
C PRO A 56 -23.86 42.91 6.92
N GLU A 57 -23.32 43.62 7.91
CA GLU A 57 -22.57 43.04 9.05
C GLU A 57 -23.33 41.91 9.76
N LYS A 58 -24.66 42.03 9.85
CA LYS A 58 -25.55 41.03 10.46
C LYS A 58 -25.49 39.67 9.75
N MET A 59 -25.03 39.63 8.50
CA MET A 59 -24.92 38.44 7.66
C MET A 59 -23.53 37.79 7.75
N GLU A 60 -22.53 38.45 8.37
CA GLU A 60 -21.16 37.94 8.50
C GLU A 60 -21.15 36.53 9.10
N ALA A 61 -21.87 36.33 10.20
CA ALA A 61 -21.96 35.03 10.88
C ALA A 61 -22.51 33.92 9.97
N VAL A 62 -23.47 34.26 9.10
CA VAL A 62 -24.04 33.29 8.14
C VAL A 62 -23.03 32.95 7.06
N ILE A 63 -22.30 33.94 6.54
CA ILE A 63 -21.31 33.74 5.47
C ILE A 63 -20.12 32.91 5.99
N VAL A 64 -19.60 33.22 7.18
CA VAL A 64 -18.55 32.41 7.83
C VAL A 64 -18.99 30.96 7.96
N LYS A 65 -20.22 30.73 8.47
CA LYS A 65 -20.77 29.38 8.60
C LYS A 65 -20.89 28.65 7.25
N VAL A 66 -21.20 29.36 6.18
CA VAL A 66 -21.23 28.79 4.81
C VAL A 66 -19.83 28.41 4.34
N PHE A 67 -18.80 29.23 4.59
CA PHE A 67 -17.42 28.88 4.24
C PHE A 67 -16.94 27.64 5.00
N GLU A 68 -17.17 27.61 6.31
CA GLU A 68 -16.83 26.45 7.15
C GLU A 68 -17.53 25.18 6.66
N SER A 69 -18.84 25.26 6.39
CA SER A 69 -19.61 24.14 5.89
C SER A 69 -19.08 23.62 4.54
N ASN A 70 -18.76 24.53 3.60
CA ASN A 70 -18.20 24.14 2.31
C ASN A 70 -16.79 23.54 2.44
N ARG A 71 -15.96 24.08 3.35
CA ARG A 71 -14.61 23.56 3.63
C ARG A 71 -14.67 22.14 4.19
N GLN A 72 -15.59 21.87 5.11
CA GLN A 72 -15.84 20.53 5.64
C GLN A 72 -16.26 19.55 4.55
N ILE A 73 -17.20 19.95 3.69
CA ILE A 73 -17.67 19.11 2.57
C ILE A 73 -16.50 18.78 1.61
N LEU A 74 -15.69 19.76 1.23
CA LEU A 74 -14.52 19.53 0.37
C LEU A 74 -13.48 18.63 1.02
N SER A 75 -13.24 18.79 2.32
CA SER A 75 -12.29 17.95 3.08
C SER A 75 -12.76 16.50 3.14
N GLN A 76 -14.04 16.28 3.46
CA GLN A 76 -14.63 14.93 3.48
C GLN A 76 -14.57 14.28 2.11
N PHE A 77 -14.91 15.03 1.06
CA PHE A 77 -14.84 14.54 -0.30
C PHE A 77 -13.41 14.17 -0.73
N SER A 78 -12.43 15.02 -0.41
CA SER A 78 -11.00 14.73 -0.67
C SER A 78 -10.53 13.47 0.07
N MET A 79 -10.98 13.29 1.32
CA MET A 79 -10.69 12.08 2.09
C MET A 79 -11.29 10.83 1.44
N ASN A 80 -12.52 10.89 0.94
CA ASN A 80 -13.16 9.77 0.24
C ASN A 80 -12.42 9.39 -1.04
N LEU A 81 -12.01 10.39 -1.84
CA LEU A 81 -11.21 10.19 -3.04
C LEU A 81 -9.86 9.54 -2.74
N ASN A 82 -9.15 10.05 -1.73
CA ASN A 82 -7.89 9.46 -1.26
C ASN A 82 -8.09 8.00 -0.83
N ASN A 83 -9.11 7.73 -0.01
CA ASN A 83 -9.40 6.37 0.47
C ASN A 83 -9.72 5.41 -0.66
N HIS A 84 -10.45 5.83 -1.70
CA HIS A 84 -10.76 5.00 -2.85
C HIS A 84 -9.49 4.65 -3.64
N LEU A 85 -8.64 5.64 -3.92
CA LEU A 85 -7.37 5.43 -4.62
C LEU A 85 -6.43 4.52 -3.83
N ILE A 86 -6.29 4.78 -2.52
CA ILE A 86 -5.51 3.94 -1.60
C ILE A 86 -6.03 2.50 -1.65
N ALA A 87 -7.34 2.30 -1.52
CA ALA A 87 -7.94 0.97 -1.53
C ALA A 87 -7.75 0.25 -2.87
N SER A 88 -7.83 0.96 -4.00
CA SER A 88 -7.55 0.38 -5.32
C SER A 88 -6.11 -0.10 -5.42
N LYS A 89 -5.14 0.77 -5.06
CA LYS A 89 -3.71 0.43 -5.15
C LYS A 89 -3.29 -0.66 -4.20
N VAL A 90 -3.80 -0.64 -2.97
CA VAL A 90 -3.58 -1.73 -2.01
C VAL A 90 -4.11 -3.05 -2.57
N ARG A 91 -5.31 -3.05 -3.17
CA ARG A 91 -5.90 -4.26 -3.78
C ARG A 91 -5.05 -4.80 -4.93
N GLU A 92 -4.68 -3.95 -5.89
CA GLU A 92 -3.81 -4.30 -7.03
C GLU A 92 -2.50 -4.94 -6.56
N CYS A 93 -1.86 -4.37 -5.52
CA CYS A 93 -0.65 -4.94 -4.94
C CYS A 93 -0.91 -6.27 -4.24
N SER A 94 -1.94 -6.33 -3.38
CA SER A 94 -2.28 -7.52 -2.59
C SER A 94 -2.62 -8.73 -3.46
N GLU A 95 -3.29 -8.53 -4.60
CA GLU A 95 -3.59 -9.61 -5.57
C GLU A 95 -2.30 -10.26 -6.09
N GLN A 96 -1.28 -9.47 -6.42
CA GLN A 96 0.00 -9.99 -6.87
C GLN A 96 0.81 -10.62 -5.74
N LEU A 97 0.74 -10.05 -4.53
CA LEU A 97 1.46 -10.57 -3.36
C LEU A 97 0.98 -11.97 -2.94
N GLN A 98 -0.26 -12.36 -3.22
CA GLN A 98 -0.77 -13.72 -2.95
C GLN A 98 0.06 -14.81 -3.64
N ASN A 99 0.76 -14.49 -4.73
CA ASN A 99 1.64 -15.42 -5.43
C ASN A 99 2.83 -15.91 -4.58
N VAL A 100 3.13 -15.26 -3.44
CA VAL A 100 4.10 -15.77 -2.45
C VAL A 100 3.75 -17.18 -1.97
N THR A 101 2.46 -17.52 -1.92
CA THR A 101 1.98 -18.86 -1.51
C THR A 101 2.37 -19.97 -2.49
N ALA A 102 2.75 -19.62 -3.72
CA ALA A 102 3.23 -20.55 -4.73
C ALA A 102 4.73 -20.88 -4.59
N ILE A 103 5.51 -20.04 -3.88
CA ILE A 103 6.97 -20.23 -3.71
C ILE A 103 7.32 -21.62 -3.18
N PRO A 104 6.68 -22.16 -2.12
CA PRO A 104 7.02 -23.49 -1.62
C PRO A 104 6.87 -24.58 -2.69
N ARG A 105 5.84 -24.48 -3.53
CA ARG A 105 5.61 -25.45 -4.62
C ARG A 105 6.70 -25.38 -5.70
N LEU A 106 7.27 -24.20 -5.95
CA LEU A 106 8.28 -23.98 -6.97
C LEU A 106 9.64 -24.56 -6.63
N PHE A 107 9.99 -24.64 -5.33
CA PHE A 107 11.29 -25.16 -4.88
C PHE A 107 11.22 -26.63 -4.46
N ARG A 108 10.08 -27.08 -3.92
CA ARG A 108 9.92 -28.45 -3.44
C ARG A 108 10.15 -29.47 -4.55
N ARG A 109 11.08 -30.40 -4.33
CA ARG A 109 11.44 -31.48 -5.29
C ARG A 109 11.94 -30.98 -6.65
N THR A 110 12.44 -29.75 -6.74
CA THR A 110 13.05 -29.23 -7.96
C THR A 110 14.57 -29.12 -7.79
N ASN A 111 15.33 -29.59 -8.78
CA ASN A 111 16.78 -29.35 -8.86
C ASN A 111 17.10 -27.90 -9.27
N ARG A 112 16.22 -26.94 -8.96
CA ARG A 112 16.45 -25.52 -9.27
C ARG A 112 17.64 -25.02 -8.46
N LYS A 113 18.51 -24.28 -9.14
CA LYS A 113 19.63 -23.55 -8.54
C LYS A 113 19.09 -22.58 -7.47
N PRO A 114 19.88 -22.28 -6.43
CA PRO A 114 19.48 -21.32 -5.40
C PRO A 114 19.12 -19.97 -6.04
N PRO A 115 18.10 -19.29 -5.51
CA PRO A 115 17.59 -18.06 -6.08
C PRO A 115 18.64 -16.93 -5.95
N LYS A 116 18.75 -16.10 -7.00
CA LYS A 116 19.71 -14.98 -7.06
C LYS A 116 19.05 -13.62 -7.31
N LYS A 117 17.74 -13.61 -7.58
CA LYS A 117 16.95 -12.43 -7.93
C LYS A 117 15.59 -12.53 -7.27
N ALA A 118 14.97 -11.36 -7.04
CA ALA A 118 13.59 -11.30 -6.61
C ALA A 118 12.65 -11.95 -7.64
N SER A 119 11.56 -12.52 -7.13
CA SER A 119 10.52 -13.17 -7.92
C SER A 119 9.82 -12.19 -8.84
N THR A 120 9.43 -12.62 -10.04
CA THR A 120 8.70 -11.78 -11.00
C THR A 120 7.42 -11.21 -10.42
N TYR A 121 6.68 -11.99 -9.61
CA TYR A 121 5.46 -11.51 -8.97
C TYR A 121 5.73 -10.31 -8.04
N MET A 122 6.90 -10.26 -7.41
CA MET A 122 7.25 -9.17 -6.51
C MET A 122 7.45 -7.86 -7.28
N ILE A 123 8.05 -7.94 -8.47
CA ILE A 123 8.20 -6.79 -9.37
C ILE A 123 6.82 -6.27 -9.79
N GLU A 124 5.92 -7.17 -10.20
CA GLU A 124 4.54 -6.80 -10.57
C GLU A 124 3.73 -6.30 -9.37
N ALA A 125 4.01 -6.79 -8.16
CA ALA A 125 3.28 -6.39 -6.94
C ALA A 125 3.57 -4.94 -6.52
N ILE A 126 4.80 -4.46 -6.70
CA ILE A 126 5.17 -3.08 -6.34
C ILE A 126 4.90 -2.07 -7.45
N LYS A 127 4.74 -2.55 -8.69
CA LYS A 127 4.53 -1.74 -9.88
C LYS A 127 3.38 -0.74 -9.75
N PRO A 128 2.19 -1.07 -9.20
CA PRO A 128 1.12 -0.09 -9.04
C PRO A 128 1.50 1.14 -8.19
N ILE A 129 2.39 0.97 -7.20
CA ILE A 129 2.85 2.05 -6.32
C ILE A 129 3.92 2.88 -7.04
N ILE A 130 4.85 2.23 -7.73
CA ILE A 130 5.91 2.90 -8.49
C ILE A 130 5.31 3.71 -9.65
N ASP A 131 4.39 3.11 -10.41
CA ASP A 131 3.73 3.77 -11.53
C ASP A 131 2.94 4.99 -11.05
N LEU A 132 2.27 4.89 -9.90
CA LEU A 132 1.60 6.03 -9.26
C LEU A 132 2.63 7.12 -8.90
N HIS A 133 3.75 6.75 -8.28
CA HIS A 133 4.83 7.69 -7.93
C HIS A 133 5.41 8.39 -9.15
N GLU A 134 5.84 7.66 -10.15
CA GLU A 134 6.47 8.24 -11.34
C GLU A 134 5.53 9.12 -12.15
N LYS A 135 4.26 8.71 -12.25
CA LYS A 135 3.25 9.45 -13.01
C LYS A 135 2.90 10.78 -12.37
N TYR A 136 2.91 10.86 -11.04
CA TYR A 136 2.54 12.07 -10.29
C TYR A 136 3.71 12.66 -9.48
N LYS A 137 4.96 12.37 -9.84
CA LYS A 137 6.15 12.89 -9.13
C LYS A 137 6.25 14.41 -9.09
N ASN A 138 5.65 15.09 -10.08
CA ASN A 138 5.59 16.55 -10.17
C ASN A 138 4.34 17.13 -9.51
N ALA A 139 3.45 16.28 -8.98
CA ALA A 139 2.29 16.73 -8.22
C ALA A 139 2.73 17.26 -6.85
N ASP A 140 1.85 18.04 -6.25
CA ASP A 140 2.06 18.64 -4.94
C ASP A 140 2.34 17.57 -3.87
N SER A 141 3.41 17.74 -3.10
CA SER A 141 3.84 16.80 -2.05
C SER A 141 2.76 16.55 -1.01
N ASP A 142 1.92 17.56 -0.72
CA ASP A 142 0.84 17.43 0.26
C ASP A 142 -0.28 16.51 -0.23
N ILE A 143 -0.33 16.18 -1.52
CA ILE A 143 -1.26 15.20 -2.09
C ILE A 143 -0.59 13.83 -2.13
N MET A 144 0.67 13.78 -2.57
CA MET A 144 1.35 12.52 -2.83
C MET A 144 1.86 11.81 -1.59
N GLU A 145 2.43 12.54 -0.63
CA GLU A 145 2.96 11.95 0.60
C GLU A 145 1.90 11.25 1.44
N PRO A 146 0.69 11.82 1.66
CA PRO A 146 -0.36 11.13 2.41
C PRO A 146 -0.83 9.83 1.73
N LEU A 147 -0.88 9.79 0.40
CA LEU A 147 -1.24 8.60 -0.35
C LEU A 147 -0.22 7.49 -0.11
N LEU A 148 1.08 7.78 -0.28
CA LEU A 148 2.16 6.80 -0.09
C LEU A 148 2.25 6.34 1.38
N ASN A 149 2.11 7.28 2.32
CA ASN A 149 2.08 7.00 3.77
C ASN A 149 0.92 6.11 4.20
N ASN A 150 -0.14 5.99 3.39
CA ASN A 150 -1.23 5.07 3.66
C ASN A 150 -1.12 3.76 2.87
N ILE A 151 -0.65 3.80 1.62
CA ILE A 151 -0.53 2.62 0.77
C ILE A 151 0.58 1.70 1.28
N ILE A 152 1.79 2.23 1.49
CA ILE A 152 2.97 1.41 1.80
C ILE A 152 2.78 0.59 3.09
N PRO A 153 2.34 1.16 4.23
CA PRO A 153 2.13 0.37 5.44
C PRO A 153 1.06 -0.71 5.28
N ARG A 154 -0.04 -0.43 4.56
CA ARG A 154 -1.13 -1.41 4.35
C ARG A 154 -0.65 -2.60 3.51
N VAL A 155 0.06 -2.33 2.43
CA VAL A 155 0.65 -3.38 1.57
C VAL A 155 1.73 -4.16 2.33
N THR A 156 2.58 -3.46 3.08
CA THR A 156 3.63 -4.09 3.91
C THR A 156 3.05 -5.02 4.97
N ASN A 157 2.02 -4.59 5.69
CA ASN A 157 1.34 -5.41 6.68
C ASN A 157 0.67 -6.64 6.04
N SER A 158 -0.02 -6.44 4.91
CA SER A 158 -0.62 -7.55 4.16
C SER A 158 0.44 -8.56 3.71
N TYR A 159 1.59 -8.09 3.24
CA TYR A 159 2.67 -8.96 2.80
C TYR A 159 3.31 -9.71 3.98
N SER A 160 3.53 -9.02 5.11
CA SER A 160 4.07 -9.61 6.33
C SER A 160 3.25 -10.80 6.81
N THR A 161 1.92 -10.66 6.84
CA THR A 161 1.00 -11.74 7.22
C THR A 161 1.13 -12.93 6.26
N LEU A 162 1.10 -12.68 4.95
CA LEU A 162 1.22 -13.75 3.94
C LEU A 162 2.56 -14.50 4.06
N VAL A 163 3.66 -13.78 4.26
CA VAL A 163 4.99 -14.38 4.44
C VAL A 163 5.04 -15.22 5.71
N HIS A 164 4.51 -14.71 6.81
CA HIS A 164 4.44 -15.44 8.07
C HIS A 164 3.67 -16.76 7.92
N ASP A 165 2.50 -16.72 7.28
CA ASP A 165 1.67 -17.90 7.04
C ASP A 165 2.38 -18.93 6.15
N VAL A 166 3.05 -18.48 5.09
CA VAL A 166 3.84 -19.34 4.21
C VAL A 166 4.99 -20.01 4.96
N LEU A 167 5.78 -19.24 5.72
CA LEU A 167 6.91 -19.77 6.47
C LEU A 167 6.45 -20.75 7.55
N GLN A 168 5.37 -20.44 8.28
CA GLN A 168 4.81 -21.34 9.28
C GLN A 168 4.32 -22.67 8.65
N SER A 169 3.68 -22.59 7.47
CA SER A 169 3.24 -23.76 6.71
C SER A 169 4.41 -24.64 6.25
N VAL A 170 5.50 -24.01 5.79
CA VAL A 170 6.75 -24.69 5.41
C VAL A 170 7.36 -25.40 6.62
N CYS A 171 7.53 -24.71 7.76
CA CYS A 171 8.05 -25.32 9.00
C CYS A 171 7.26 -26.55 9.43
N LYS A 172 5.92 -26.46 9.49
CA LYS A 172 5.05 -27.59 9.88
C LYS A 172 5.20 -28.77 8.93
N THR A 173 5.34 -28.48 7.63
CA THR A 173 5.48 -29.50 6.59
C THR A 173 6.84 -30.21 6.66
N GLU A 174 7.91 -29.44 6.86
CA GLU A 174 9.28 -29.93 7.11
C GLU A 174 9.32 -30.84 8.34
N GLU A 175 8.72 -30.40 9.46
CA GLU A 175 8.67 -31.17 10.70
C GLU A 175 7.90 -32.49 10.54
N SER A 176 6.76 -32.46 9.85
CA SER A 176 5.99 -33.66 9.51
C SER A 176 6.81 -34.65 8.67
N LEU A 177 7.55 -34.15 7.66
CA LEU A 177 8.44 -34.97 6.84
C LEU A 177 9.60 -35.56 7.65
N ARG A 178 10.18 -34.79 8.58
CA ARG A 178 11.27 -35.26 9.45
C ARG A 178 10.79 -36.38 10.37
N ARG A 179 9.60 -36.24 10.98
CA ARG A 179 8.96 -37.28 11.81
C ARG A 179 8.60 -38.54 11.00
N LEU A 180 8.15 -38.37 9.75
CA LEU A 180 7.88 -39.49 8.86
C LEU A 180 9.16 -40.24 8.48
N LYS A 181 10.24 -39.51 8.13
CA LYS A 181 11.56 -40.10 7.83
C LYS A 181 12.11 -40.85 9.04
N SER A 182 12.03 -40.28 10.24
CA SER A 182 12.52 -40.96 11.47
C SER A 182 11.74 -42.23 11.81
N ARG A 183 10.47 -42.36 11.40
CA ARG A 183 9.66 -43.56 11.64
C ARG A 183 9.89 -44.67 10.60
N ASN A 184 10.43 -44.33 9.43
CA ASN A 184 10.69 -45.27 8.35
C ASN A 184 12.14 -45.80 8.33
N ILE A 185 12.99 -45.36 9.26
CA ILE A 185 14.33 -45.93 9.46
C ILE A 185 14.16 -47.12 10.41
N PRO A 186 14.40 -48.37 9.96
CA PRO A 186 14.44 -49.52 10.87
C PRO A 186 15.59 -49.33 11.84
N SER A 187 15.35 -49.58 13.12
CA SER A 187 16.34 -49.53 14.20
C SER A 187 17.41 -50.60 14.00
N ASN A 188 18.37 -50.35 13.11
CA ASN A 188 19.63 -51.08 13.05
C ASN A 188 20.72 -50.13 12.56
N ASP A 189 21.72 -49.99 13.42
CA ASP A 189 23.10 -49.61 13.17
C ASP A 189 23.52 -48.14 13.42
N ASP A 190 24.55 -48.05 14.27
CA ASP A 190 25.25 -46.86 14.77
C ASP A 190 26.13 -46.27 13.66
N THR A 191 25.51 -45.60 12.69
CA THR A 191 26.26 -44.75 11.76
C THR A 191 25.77 -43.31 11.86
N GLN A 192 26.55 -42.50 12.59
CA GLN A 192 26.47 -41.04 12.54
C GLN A 192 26.58 -40.60 11.07
N CYS A 193 25.45 -40.36 10.42
CA CYS A 193 25.43 -39.69 9.14
C CYS A 193 25.89 -38.25 9.36
N PRO A 194 26.87 -37.76 8.58
CA PRO A 194 27.27 -36.37 8.68
C PRO A 194 26.06 -35.53 8.31
N SER A 195 25.76 -34.54 9.13
CA SER A 195 24.87 -33.42 8.82
C SER A 195 25.50 -32.61 7.68
N SER A 196 25.58 -33.19 6.49
CA SER A 196 25.97 -32.49 5.28
C SER A 196 24.92 -31.39 5.06
N GLU A 197 25.40 -30.15 5.00
CA GLU A 197 24.74 -28.92 4.56
C GLU A 197 24.16 -29.06 3.12
N ILE A 198 23.32 -30.06 2.89
CA ILE A 198 22.53 -30.17 1.68
C ILE A 198 21.45 -29.12 1.86
N VAL A 199 21.63 -27.97 1.20
CA VAL A 199 20.66 -26.88 1.12
C VAL A 199 19.25 -27.44 1.00
N THR A 200 18.54 -27.49 2.14
CA THR A 200 17.19 -28.06 2.22
C THR A 200 16.24 -27.20 1.41
N ASP A 201 15.16 -27.78 0.89
CA ASP A 201 14.14 -27.02 0.16
C ASP A 201 13.62 -25.84 1.02
N GLU A 202 13.49 -25.99 2.35
CA GLU A 202 13.24 -24.88 3.28
C GLU A 202 14.26 -23.74 3.19
N MET A 203 15.57 -24.05 3.14
CA MET A 203 16.60 -23.00 3.04
C MET A 203 16.44 -22.20 1.75
N LYS A 204 16.15 -22.86 0.62
CA LYS A 204 15.90 -22.18 -0.67
C LYS A 204 14.65 -21.30 -0.63
N ILE A 205 13.58 -21.78 0.02
CA ILE A 205 12.33 -21.02 0.17
C ILE A 205 12.56 -19.78 1.04
N ARG A 206 13.26 -19.92 2.17
CA ARG A 206 13.62 -18.80 3.05
C ARG A 206 14.50 -17.79 2.33
N GLU A 207 15.50 -18.23 1.57
CA GLU A 207 16.35 -17.34 0.79
C GLU A 207 15.57 -16.59 -0.29
N GLN A 208 14.65 -17.24 -1.03
CA GLN A 208 13.81 -16.53 -2.00
C GLN A 208 12.96 -15.44 -1.35
N ILE A 209 12.30 -15.78 -0.23
CA ILE A 209 11.46 -14.82 0.52
C ILE A 209 12.31 -13.64 1.01
N LYS A 210 13.54 -13.90 1.48
CA LYS A 210 14.48 -12.85 1.89
C LYS A 210 14.87 -11.94 0.73
N LEU A 211 15.14 -12.49 -0.46
CA LEU A 211 15.41 -11.71 -1.66
C LEU A 211 14.19 -10.84 -2.07
N ASP A 212 12.99 -11.41 -1.99
CA ASP A 212 11.75 -10.72 -2.34
C ASP A 212 11.48 -9.55 -1.39
N ILE A 213 11.69 -9.75 -0.09
CA ILE A 213 11.52 -8.71 0.94
C ILE A 213 12.58 -7.63 0.85
N ASN A 214 13.83 -7.99 0.59
CA ASN A 214 14.89 -7.02 0.36
C ASN A 214 14.58 -6.16 -0.86
N TYR A 215 14.09 -6.75 -1.95
CA TYR A 215 13.70 -5.99 -3.13
C TYR A 215 12.49 -5.07 -2.85
N PHE A 216 11.45 -5.60 -2.20
CA PHE A 216 10.26 -4.84 -1.79
C PHE A 216 10.63 -3.64 -0.92
N THR A 217 11.38 -3.85 0.16
CA THR A 217 11.77 -2.79 1.10
C THR A 217 12.69 -1.76 0.45
N ASN A 218 13.67 -2.20 -0.35
CA ASN A 218 14.59 -1.29 -1.03
C ASN A 218 13.88 -0.41 -2.06
N MET A 219 12.89 -0.94 -2.77
CA MET A 219 12.18 -0.15 -3.78
C MET A 219 11.18 0.80 -3.13
N LEU A 220 10.42 0.34 -2.13
CA LEU A 220 9.45 1.20 -1.45
C LEU A 220 10.10 2.26 -0.56
N ARG A 221 11.28 2.00 0.02
CA ARG A 221 12.02 3.01 0.79
C ARG A 221 12.51 4.19 -0.05
N LYS A 222 12.72 4.00 -1.36
CA LYS A 222 13.14 5.08 -2.27
C LYS A 222 12.01 6.07 -2.57
N ILE A 223 10.77 5.62 -2.49
CA ILE A 223 9.58 6.42 -2.81
C ILE A 223 8.75 6.77 -1.56
N GLY A 224 8.93 6.04 -0.47
CA GLY A 224 8.18 6.20 0.77
C GLY A 224 8.61 7.40 1.58
N ALA A 225 7.64 8.12 2.12
CA ALA A 225 7.85 9.17 3.11
C ALA A 225 8.26 8.57 4.49
N PRO A 226 8.80 9.39 5.42
CA PRO A 226 9.44 8.89 6.65
C PRO A 226 8.59 7.91 7.46
N ASN A 227 7.28 8.15 7.57
CA ASN A 227 6.35 7.32 8.33
C ASN A 227 6.11 5.94 7.68
N SER A 228 6.27 5.84 6.36
CA SER A 228 6.17 4.57 5.63
C SER A 228 7.33 3.63 5.94
N ASN A 229 8.48 4.18 6.33
CA ASN A 229 9.71 3.41 6.53
C ASN A 229 9.69 2.56 7.80
N GLU A 230 8.91 2.94 8.83
CA GLU A 230 8.79 2.15 10.06
C GLU A 230 8.20 0.76 9.80
N ALA A 231 7.14 0.69 8.98
CA ALA A 231 6.53 -0.58 8.59
C ALA A 231 7.50 -1.46 7.79
N LEU A 232 8.30 -0.85 6.90
CA LEU A 232 9.31 -1.56 6.12
C LEU A 232 10.45 -2.10 6.98
N THR A 233 10.85 -1.37 8.03
CA THR A 233 11.87 -1.82 8.98
C THR A 233 11.41 -3.04 9.76
N LYS A 234 10.17 -3.02 10.29
CA LYS A 234 9.59 -4.17 11.02
C LYS A 234 9.54 -5.44 10.15
N LEU A 235 9.22 -5.31 8.86
CA LEU A 235 9.23 -6.44 7.93
C LEU A 235 10.65 -7.02 7.73
N GLY A 236 11.68 -6.18 7.70
CA GLY A 236 13.08 -6.62 7.58
C GLY A 236 13.63 -7.29 8.83
N GLU A 237 13.20 -6.84 10.01
CA GLU A 237 13.62 -7.40 11.32
C GLU A 237 13.05 -8.78 11.57
N HIS A 238 11.82 -9.08 11.13
CA HIS A 238 11.16 -10.38 11.34
C HIS A 238 11.85 -11.57 10.64
N LEU A 239 12.89 -11.35 9.84
CA LEU A 239 13.58 -12.35 9.03
C LEU A 239 15.11 -12.37 9.20
N SER A 240 15.63 -11.53 10.10
CA SER A 240 17.03 -11.60 10.55
C SER A 240 17.14 -12.53 11.75
#